data_AF-A0AAD6XKA8-F1
#
_entry.id   AF-A0AAD6XKA8-F1
#
_cell.length_a   1.000
_cell.length_b   1.000
_cell.length_c   1.000
_cell.angle_alpha   90.00
_cell.angle_beta   90.00
_cell.angle_gamma   90.00
#
_symmetry.space_group_name_H-M   'P 1'
#
loop_
_entity.id
_entity.type
_entity.pdbx_description
1 polymer ?
#
loop_
_entity_poly.entity_id
_entity_poly.type
_entity_poly.pdbx_seq_one_letter_code
_entity_poly.pdbx_strand_id
1 'polypeptide(L)'
;MGACPRVLINRDPAGDIGTETDDVELLMSCDDAVREIARGMGWAAELDAAWAATALGGEAQDASTRSELDRIVANVGKVIGVKESTDEVDALAAGLAKLDVRPPPGDDAGSGGGLDRDTPADAAA
;
A
#
# COMPACT_ATOMS: atom_id res chain seq x y z
N MET A 1 -41.02 25.54 1.04
CA MET A 1 -40.62 24.24 0.46
C MET A 1 -39.17 24.41 0.05
N GLY A 2 -38.24 23.69 0.67
CA GLY A 2 -36.84 23.71 0.24
C GLY A 2 -36.73 23.03 -1.13
N ALA A 3 -35.77 23.45 -1.94
CA ALA A 3 -35.47 22.75 -3.18
C ALA A 3 -34.96 21.33 -2.85
N CYS A 4 -35.02 20.41 -3.81
CA CYS A 4 -34.40 19.11 -3.65
C CYS A 4 -32.88 19.32 -3.61
N PRO A 5 -32.18 19.02 -2.49
CA PRO A 5 -30.74 19.20 -2.43
C PRO A 5 -30.05 18.41 -3.53
N ARG A 6 -29.06 19.02 -4.17
CA ARG A 6 -28.23 18.36 -5.19
C ARG A 6 -26.83 18.17 -4.63
N VAL A 7 -26.19 17.06 -4.97
CA VAL A 7 -24.83 16.76 -4.51
C VAL A 7 -23.96 16.47 -5.72
N LEU A 8 -22.83 17.18 -5.83
CA LEU A 8 -21.76 16.87 -6.76
C LEU A 8 -20.65 16.15 -6.00
N ILE A 9 -20.35 14.92 -6.42
CA ILE A 9 -19.14 14.20 -6.01
C ILE A 9 -18.22 14.16 -7.22
N ASN A 10 -17.14 14.93 -7.20
CA ASN A 10 -16.17 14.97 -8.27
C ASN A 10 -14.84 15.48 -7.75
N ARG A 11 -13.76 15.42 -8.53
CA ARG A 11 -12.49 16.04 -8.15
C ARG A 11 -12.47 17.56 -8.33
N ASP A 12 -13.22 18.05 -9.32
CA ASP A 12 -13.26 19.46 -9.70
C ASP A 12 -14.73 19.92 -9.81
N PRO A 13 -15.01 21.24 -9.68
CA PRO A 13 -16.35 21.77 -9.95
C PRO A 13 -16.81 21.44 -11.37
N ALA A 14 -18.10 21.14 -11.55
CA ALA A 14 -18.65 20.79 -12.85
C ALA A 14 -20.11 21.23 -13.02
N GLY A 15 -20.44 21.77 -14.19
CA GLY A 15 -21.78 22.23 -14.51
C GLY A 15 -22.21 23.46 -13.71
N ASP A 16 -23.46 23.47 -13.25
CA ASP A 16 -24.06 24.54 -12.44
C ASP A 16 -24.29 24.11 -10.98
N ILE A 17 -23.69 23.01 -10.53
CA ILE A 17 -23.82 22.57 -9.13
C ILE A 17 -22.87 23.40 -8.28
N GLY A 18 -23.37 23.91 -7.15
CA GLY A 18 -22.66 24.82 -6.24
C GLY A 18 -23.14 26.27 -6.34
N THR A 19 -24.10 26.56 -7.22
CA THR A 19 -24.69 27.91 -7.35
C THR A 19 -25.92 28.12 -6.47
N GLU A 20 -26.66 27.05 -6.16
CA GLU A 20 -27.85 27.11 -5.33
C GLU A 20 -27.52 26.89 -3.85
N THR A 21 -28.34 27.43 -2.95
CA THR A 21 -28.08 27.36 -1.48
C THR A 21 -28.11 25.95 -0.91
N ASP A 22 -28.84 25.05 -1.56
CA ASP A 22 -29.01 23.65 -1.15
C ASP A 22 -28.07 22.70 -1.92
N ASP A 23 -27.17 23.23 -2.76
CA ASP A 23 -26.15 22.43 -3.43
C ASP A 23 -25.00 22.10 -2.48
N VAL A 24 -24.52 20.86 -2.56
CA VAL A 24 -23.35 20.38 -1.80
C VAL A 24 -22.31 19.87 -2.77
N GLU A 25 -21.09 20.40 -2.67
CA GLU A 25 -19.94 19.95 -3.46
C GLU A 25 -18.95 19.18 -2.57
N LEU A 26 -18.68 17.93 -2.95
CA LEU A 26 -17.64 17.08 -2.37
C LEU A 26 -16.51 16.94 -3.39
N LEU A 27 -15.57 17.88 -3.34
CA LEU A 27 -14.43 17.98 -4.25
C LEU A 27 -13.28 17.02 -3.87
N MET A 28 -13.49 15.72 -4.08
CA MET A 28 -12.57 14.65 -3.69
C MET A 28 -12.69 13.43 -4.60
N SER A 29 -11.98 12.34 -4.27
CA SER A 29 -12.15 11.06 -4.96
C SER A 29 -13.59 10.54 -4.79
N CYS A 30 -14.23 10.14 -5.89
CA CYS A 30 -15.60 9.63 -5.84
C CYS A 30 -15.71 8.38 -4.96
N ASP A 31 -14.73 7.48 -5.03
CA ASP A 31 -14.74 6.26 -4.23
C ASP A 31 -14.67 6.56 -2.73
N ASP A 32 -13.82 7.51 -2.33
CA ASP A 32 -13.68 7.90 -0.93
C ASP A 32 -14.95 8.58 -0.41
N ALA A 33 -15.54 9.48 -1.19
CA ALA A 33 -16.79 10.15 -0.83
C ALA A 33 -17.95 9.15 -0.67
N VAL A 34 -18.09 8.20 -1.59
CA VAL A 34 -19.13 7.15 -1.50
C VAL A 34 -18.90 6.24 -0.30
N ARG A 35 -17.64 5.91 0.02
CA ARG A 35 -17.28 5.14 1.23
C ARG A 35 -17.65 5.89 2.51
N GLU A 36 -17.37 7.19 2.58
CA GLU A 36 -17.74 8.02 3.74
C GLU A 36 -19.26 8.15 3.90
N ILE A 37 -20.00 8.33 2.80
CA ILE A 37 -21.47 8.34 2.81
C ILE A 37 -22.00 6.98 3.29
N ALA A 38 -21.50 5.87 2.73
CA ALA A 38 -21.91 4.54 3.15
C ALA A 38 -21.60 4.27 4.62
N ARG A 39 -20.45 4.76 5.14
CA ARG A 39 -20.12 4.69 6.56
C ARG A 39 -21.12 5.48 7.42
N GLY A 40 -21.48 6.69 7.01
CA GLY A 40 -22.50 7.51 7.70
C GLY A 40 -23.89 6.88 7.69
N MET A 41 -24.22 6.08 6.67
CA MET A 41 -25.49 5.37 6.53
C MET A 41 -25.49 3.97 7.16
N GLY A 42 -24.34 3.45 7.60
CA GLY A 42 -24.21 2.09 8.10
C GLY A 42 -24.16 1.00 7.02
N TRP A 43 -23.89 1.37 5.76
CA TRP A 43 -23.84 0.49 4.58
C TRP A 43 -22.43 0.12 4.14
N ALA A 44 -21.39 0.47 4.90
CA ALA A 44 -20.00 0.24 4.49
C ALA A 44 -19.71 -1.22 4.09
N ALA A 45 -20.15 -2.18 4.92
CA ALA A 45 -19.93 -3.61 4.64
C ALA A 45 -20.70 -4.10 3.40
N GLU A 46 -21.91 -3.59 3.18
CA GLU A 46 -22.74 -3.94 2.02
C GLU A 46 -22.12 -3.38 0.72
N LEU A 47 -21.65 -2.13 0.76
CA LEU A 47 -20.93 -1.51 -0.34
C LEU A 47 -19.67 -2.31 -0.71
N ASP A 48 -18.85 -2.67 0.27
CA ASP A 48 -17.62 -3.42 0.03
C ASP A 48 -17.90 -4.81 -0.56
N ALA A 49 -18.94 -5.50 -0.06
CA ALA A 49 -19.35 -6.80 -0.59
C ALA A 49 -19.85 -6.69 -2.05
N ALA A 50 -20.68 -5.69 -2.34
CA ALA A 50 -21.16 -5.44 -3.71
C ALA A 50 -20.02 -5.06 -4.66
N TRP A 51 -19.07 -4.24 -4.20
CA TRP A 51 -17.89 -3.86 -4.98
C TRP A 51 -17.02 -5.08 -5.31
N ALA A 52 -16.69 -5.89 -4.30
CA ALA A 52 -15.89 -7.10 -4.48
C ALA A 52 -16.52 -8.10 -5.46
N ALA A 53 -17.85 -8.24 -5.46
CA ALA A 53 -18.57 -9.10 -6.39
C ALA A 53 -18.43 -8.66 -7.87
N THR A 54 -18.12 -7.39 -8.13
CA THR A 54 -17.94 -6.85 -9.49
C THR A 54 -16.49 -6.87 -9.98
N ALA A 55 -15.53 -7.22 -9.12
CA ALA A 55 -14.12 -7.24 -9.48
C ALA A 55 -13.86 -8.30 -10.58
N LEU A 56 -13.52 -7.84 -11.78
CA LEU A 56 -13.04 -8.70 -12.87
C LEU A 56 -11.63 -9.18 -12.52
N GLY A 57 -11.54 -10.36 -11.92
CA GLY A 57 -10.26 -10.98 -11.55
C GLY A 57 -10.07 -11.23 -10.06
N GLY A 58 -11.11 -11.69 -9.34
CA GLY A 58 -10.91 -12.30 -8.02
C GLY A 58 -9.94 -13.49 -8.08
N GLU A 59 -9.34 -13.86 -6.94
CA GLU A 59 -8.27 -14.86 -6.68
C GLU A 59 -8.20 -16.09 -7.62
N ALA A 60 -9.32 -16.49 -8.22
CA ALA A 60 -9.38 -17.47 -9.30
C ALA A 60 -8.53 -17.12 -10.54
N GLN A 61 -8.43 -15.84 -10.93
CA GLN A 61 -7.54 -15.43 -12.03
C GLN A 61 -6.07 -15.43 -11.60
N ASP A 62 -5.74 -14.93 -10.41
CA ASP A 62 -4.36 -14.97 -9.91
C ASP A 62 -3.82 -16.39 -9.76
N ALA A 63 -4.65 -17.33 -9.29
CA ALA A 63 -4.29 -18.74 -9.23
C ALA A 63 -4.11 -19.36 -10.63
N SER A 64 -5.00 -19.03 -11.57
CA SER A 64 -4.93 -19.51 -12.96
C SER A 64 -3.71 -18.94 -13.68
N THR A 65 -3.49 -17.63 -13.60
CA THR A 65 -2.36 -16.93 -14.22
C THR A 65 -1.04 -17.35 -13.59
N ARG A 66 -0.99 -17.59 -12.27
CA ARG A 66 0.20 -18.16 -11.60
C ARG A 66 0.49 -19.56 -12.10
N SER A 67 -0.53 -20.42 -12.23
CA SER A 67 -0.34 -21.77 -12.78
C SER A 67 0.12 -21.75 -14.24
N GLU A 68 -0.36 -20.81 -15.06
CA GLU A 68 0.10 -20.64 -16.43
C GLU A 68 1.54 -20.12 -16.48
N LEU A 69 1.89 -19.17 -15.61
CA LEU A 69 3.25 -18.66 -15.48
C LEU A 69 4.23 -19.77 -15.10
N ASP A 70 3.92 -20.57 -14.09
CA ASP A 70 4.76 -21.71 -13.65
C ASP A 70 4.98 -22.72 -14.78
N ARG A 71 3.94 -22.99 -15.55
CA ARG A 71 4.02 -23.89 -16.72
C ARG A 71 4.90 -23.30 -17.82
N ILE A 72 4.80 -22.00 -18.09
CA ILE A 72 5.63 -21.31 -19.08
C ILE A 72 7.09 -21.34 -18.63
N VAL A 73 7.39 -20.98 -17.39
CA VAL A 73 8.75 -21.00 -16.82
C VAL A 73 9.37 -22.39 -16.90
N ALA A 74 8.62 -23.44 -16.55
CA ALA A 74 9.08 -24.82 -16.64
C ALA A 74 9.37 -25.25 -18.10
N ASN A 75 8.55 -24.82 -19.06
CA ASN A 75 8.76 -25.13 -20.47
C ASN A 75 9.97 -24.38 -21.03
N VAL A 76 10.12 -23.11 -20.65
CA VAL A 76 11.26 -22.28 -21.04
C VAL A 76 12.56 -22.89 -20.52
N GLY A 77 12.64 -23.31 -19.24
CA GLY A 77 13.82 -24.01 -18.71
C GLY A 77 14.21 -25.28 -19.48
N LYS A 78 13.22 -26.05 -19.96
CA LYS A 78 13.47 -27.25 -20.79
C LYS A 78 14.00 -26.92 -22.18
N VAL A 79 13.54 -25.83 -22.79
CA VAL A 79 13.95 -25.42 -24.15
C VAL A 79 15.32 -24.77 -24.15
N ILE A 80 15.62 -23.91 -23.17
CA ILE A 80 16.91 -23.22 -23.11
C ILE A 80 18.01 -24.14 -22.56
N GLY A 81 17.66 -25.31 -21.99
CA GLY A 81 18.64 -26.25 -21.45
C GLY A 81 19.44 -25.69 -20.27
N VAL A 82 18.97 -24.60 -19.66
CA VAL A 82 19.54 -24.05 -18.44
C VAL A 82 19.14 -25.00 -17.31
N LYS A 83 20.01 -25.94 -17.00
CA LYS A 83 20.02 -26.53 -15.66
C LYS A 83 20.28 -25.36 -14.72
N GLU A 84 19.47 -25.22 -13.69
CA GLU A 84 19.78 -24.33 -12.57
C GLU A 84 21.11 -24.80 -11.98
N SER A 85 22.22 -24.30 -12.51
CA SER A 85 23.56 -24.62 -12.06
C SER A 85 23.86 -23.65 -10.93
N THR A 86 23.24 -23.90 -9.77
CA THR A 86 23.53 -23.16 -8.54
C THR A 86 24.99 -23.33 -8.13
N ASP A 87 25.68 -24.35 -8.65
CA ASP A 87 27.11 -24.63 -8.44
C ASP A 87 28.00 -23.40 -8.66
N GLU A 88 27.75 -22.59 -9.70
CA GLU A 88 28.54 -21.38 -9.95
C GLU A 88 28.23 -20.26 -8.95
N VAL A 89 26.97 -20.16 -8.53
CA VAL A 89 26.49 -19.15 -7.57
C VAL A 89 26.95 -19.50 -6.15
N ASP A 90 26.91 -20.78 -5.79
CA ASP A 90 27.38 -21.34 -4.52
C ASP A 90 28.90 -21.23 -4.41
N ALA A 91 29.63 -21.50 -5.50
CA ALA A 91 31.07 -21.28 -5.56
C ALA A 91 31.45 -19.80 -5.38
N LEU A 92 30.68 -18.89 -6.00
CA LEU A 92 30.89 -17.45 -5.87
C LEU A 92 30.55 -16.95 -4.46
N ALA A 93 29.46 -17.42 -3.85
CA ALA A 93 29.05 -17.10 -2.49
C ALA A 93 30.09 -17.60 -1.46
N ALA A 94 30.60 -18.82 -1.64
CA ALA A 94 31.68 -19.37 -0.81
C ALA A 94 33.01 -18.61 -0.99
N GLY A 95 33.25 -18.04 -2.17
CA GLY A 95 34.36 -17.12 -2.42
C GLY A 95 34.19 -15.79 -1.68
N LEU A 96 32.98 -15.23 -1.69
CA LEU A 96 32.67 -13.98 -1.02
C LEU A 96 32.80 -14.08 0.50
N ALA A 97 32.42 -15.22 1.10
CA ALA A 97 32.58 -15.47 2.54
C ALA A 97 34.05 -15.51 3.02
N LYS A 98 35.01 -15.71 2.09
CA LYS A 98 36.46 -15.70 2.40
C LYS A 98 37.07 -14.32 2.28
N LEU A 99 36.39 -13.41 1.61
CA LEU A 99 36.76 -12.00 1.62
C LEU A 99 36.21 -11.42 2.92
N ASP A 100 37.08 -10.84 3.74
CA ASP A 100 36.71 -10.10 4.96
C ASP A 100 36.05 -8.78 4.56
N VAL A 101 34.87 -8.88 3.92
CA VAL A 101 34.06 -7.74 3.55
C VAL A 101 33.39 -7.27 4.82
N ARG A 102 34.02 -6.29 5.47
CA ARG A 102 33.41 -5.59 6.59
C ARG A 102 32.04 -5.08 6.14
N PRO A 103 30.93 -5.41 6.84
CA PRO A 103 29.64 -4.84 6.51
C PRO A 103 29.77 -3.31 6.52
N PRO A 104 28.99 -2.59 5.68
CA PRO A 104 28.90 -1.15 5.82
C PRO A 104 28.53 -0.83 7.28
N PRO A 105 29.12 0.21 7.89
CA PRO A 105 28.73 0.59 9.24
C PRO A 105 27.21 0.72 9.25
N GLY A 106 26.55 -0.12 10.05
CA GLY A 106 25.13 0.04 10.31
C GLY A 106 24.93 1.41 10.93
N ASP A 107 23.79 2.02 10.65
CA ASP A 107 23.27 3.09 11.48
C ASP A 107 22.98 2.47 12.86
N ASP A 108 24.05 2.30 13.64
CA ASP A 108 23.99 1.88 15.03
C ASP A 108 23.38 3.04 15.79
N ALA A 109 22.04 3.04 15.85
CA ALA A 109 21.28 3.82 16.80
C ALA A 109 21.94 3.64 18.16
N GLY A 110 22.54 4.74 18.64
CA GLY A 110 23.49 4.76 19.72
C GLY A 110 23.00 4.05 20.97
N SER A 111 23.80 3.08 21.42
CA SER A 111 23.77 2.64 22.81
C SER A 111 24.84 3.41 23.60
N GLY A 112 24.37 4.40 24.37
CA GLY A 112 24.92 4.71 25.69
C GLY A 112 25.98 5.82 25.79
N GLY A 113 25.59 6.95 26.36
CA GLY A 113 26.53 7.94 26.90
C GLY A 113 25.86 9.10 27.64
N GLY A 114 25.70 8.98 28.96
CA GLY A 114 25.72 10.07 29.95
C GLY A 114 24.69 11.20 29.85
N LEU A 115 23.60 11.10 30.61
CA LEU A 115 22.80 12.27 31.00
C LEU A 115 23.45 12.89 32.25
N ASP A 116 24.30 13.90 32.06
CA ASP A 116 24.69 14.82 33.12
C ASP A 116 23.48 15.68 33.50
N ARG A 117 22.90 15.42 34.66
CA ARG A 117 21.88 16.26 35.29
C ARG A 117 22.54 17.13 36.33
N ASP A 118 22.96 18.32 35.93
CA ASP A 118 23.12 19.45 36.84
C ASP A 118 21.98 20.45 36.58
N THR A 119 21.00 20.48 37.48
CA THR A 119 20.12 21.63 37.68
C THR A 119 20.01 21.81 39.20
N PRO A 120 20.27 23.02 39.73
CA PRO A 120 20.26 23.23 41.16
C PRO A 120 18.81 23.19 41.68
N ALA A 121 18.66 22.56 42.84
CA ALA A 121 17.42 22.45 43.58
C ALA A 121 17.08 23.74 44.35
N ASP A 122 15.77 23.92 44.52
CA ASP A 122 15.04 24.65 45.56
C ASP A 122 15.12 26.18 45.62
N ALA A 123 13.99 26.86 45.37
CA ALA A 123 12.86 27.07 46.28
C ALA A 123 13.12 28.23 47.24
N ALA A 124 12.53 29.38 46.93
CA ALA A 124 12.36 30.49 47.85
C ALA A 124 10.86 30.66 48.13
N ALA A 125 10.59 30.89 49.41
CA ALA A 125 9.30 31.01 50.08
C ALA A 125 8.49 32.24 49.67
#